data_AF-A0A958Y8C9-F1
#
_entry.id   AF-A0A958Y8C9-F1
#
_cell.length_a   1.000
_cell.length_b   1.000
_cell.length_c   1.000
_cell.angle_alpha   90.00
_cell.angle_beta   90.00
_cell.angle_gamma   90.00
#
_symmetry.space_group_name_H-M   'P 1'
#
loop_
_entity.id
_entity.type
_entity.pdbx_description
1 polymer ?
#
loop_
_entity_poly.entity_id
_entity_poly.type
_entity_poly.pdbx_seq_one_letter_code
_entity_poly.pdbx_strand_id
1 'polypeptide(L)'
;TSPHYWSYVFAWYLTLNEEPSEKMLELYIKRYFDGLMNAVNKDKELTLTETTVLFIKQSGDSPEYVGKIKVYNAFHTKMMMTLNVLAELHYCEAKNKTVLLFRFSPSNFNSEIWEDLKKIKVREDFCTF
;
A
#
# COMPACT_ATOMS: atom_id res chain seq x y z
N THR A 1 -21.50 1.62 -3.26
CA THR A 1 -20.18 1.01 -3.52
C THR A 1 -19.87 0.05 -2.39
N SER A 2 -19.46 -1.20 -2.69
CA SER A 2 -19.10 -2.18 -1.66
C SER A 2 -17.78 -1.76 -0.98
N PRO A 3 -17.65 -1.88 0.36
CA PRO A 3 -16.40 -1.58 1.05
C PRO A 3 -15.24 -2.43 0.52
N HIS A 4 -15.50 -3.62 -0.02
CA HIS A 4 -14.48 -4.54 -0.54
C HIS A 4 -13.85 -4.10 -1.88
N TYR A 5 -14.50 -3.24 -2.67
CA TYR A 5 -14.12 -2.99 -4.07
C TYR A 5 -12.75 -2.29 -4.24
N TRP A 6 -12.14 -1.80 -3.16
CA TRP A 6 -10.78 -1.27 -3.12
C TRP A 6 -10.05 -1.71 -1.85
N SER A 7 -10.46 -2.84 -1.27
CA SER A 7 -9.81 -3.45 -0.11
C SER A 7 -9.00 -4.65 -0.55
N TYR A 8 -7.68 -4.57 -0.42
CA TYR A 8 -6.77 -5.62 -0.88
C TYR A 8 -5.44 -5.57 -0.14
N VAL A 9 -4.70 -6.66 -0.25
CA VAL A 9 -3.38 -6.84 0.35
C VAL A 9 -2.41 -7.22 -0.77
N PHE A 10 -1.22 -6.61 -0.78
CA PHE A 10 -0.11 -7.08 -1.59
C PHE A 10 1.20 -6.97 -0.81
N ALA A 11 2.20 -7.72 -1.24
CA ALA A 11 3.53 -7.68 -0.65
C ALA A 11 4.59 -7.30 -1.69
N TRP A 12 5.58 -6.51 -1.27
CA TRP A 12 6.83 -6.33 -2.02
C TRP A 12 7.94 -7.14 -1.35
N TYR A 13 8.63 -7.96 -2.12
CA TYR A 13 9.81 -8.71 -1.69
C TYR A 13 11.06 -8.04 -2.26
N LEU A 14 11.82 -7.38 -1.40
CA LEU A 14 12.89 -6.46 -1.77
C LEU A 14 14.20 -6.84 -1.08
N THR A 15 15.31 -6.42 -1.65
CA THR A 15 16.59 -6.29 -0.93
C THR A 15 16.76 -4.82 -0.60
N LEU A 16 16.77 -4.49 0.68
CA LEU A 16 17.00 -3.15 1.18
C LEU A 16 18.24 -3.15 2.05
N ASN A 17 19.10 -2.15 1.90
CA ASN A 17 20.30 -2.00 2.72
C ASN A 17 20.01 -1.32 4.06
N GLU A 18 18.82 -0.72 4.20
CA GLU A 18 18.36 0.00 5.37
C GLU A 18 16.83 -0.12 5.50
N GLU A 19 16.31 0.18 6.69
CA GLU A 19 14.86 0.24 6.90
C GLU A 19 14.22 1.30 5.99
N PRO A 20 13.11 0.99 5.30
CA PRO A 20 12.47 1.96 4.43
C PRO A 20 11.90 3.14 5.23
N SER A 21 12.30 4.37 4.88
CA SER A 21 11.73 5.58 5.48
C SER A 21 10.34 5.91 4.94
N GLU A 22 9.60 6.76 5.64
CA GLU A 22 8.29 7.28 5.20
C GLU A 22 8.40 7.90 3.80
N LYS A 23 9.43 8.72 3.56
CA LYS A 23 9.67 9.35 2.26
C LYS A 23 9.92 8.35 1.15
N MET A 24 10.63 7.25 1.44
CA MET A 24 10.82 6.17 0.49
C MET A 24 9.48 5.53 0.12
N LEU A 25 8.70 5.15 1.14
CA LEU A 25 7.39 4.53 0.93
C LEU A 25 6.44 5.45 0.15
N GLU A 26 6.38 6.73 0.52
CA GLU A 26 5.58 7.76 -0.16
C GLU A 26 5.94 7.86 -1.64
N LEU A 27 7.23 7.97 -1.96
CA LEU A 27 7.72 8.07 -3.34
C LEU A 27 7.35 6.85 -4.18
N TYR A 28 7.61 5.63 -3.67
CA TYR A 28 7.38 4.42 -4.45
C TYR A 28 5.91 4.05 -4.56
N ILE A 29 5.11 4.26 -3.51
CA ILE A 29 3.66 4.06 -3.58
C ILE A 29 3.01 5.09 -4.51
N LYS A 30 3.47 6.35 -4.50
CA LYS A 30 3.06 7.36 -5.48
C LYS A 30 3.33 6.88 -6.90
N ARG A 31 4.56 6.44 -7.19
CA ARG A 31 4.94 5.90 -8.51
C ARG A 31 4.09 4.69 -8.93
N TYR A 32 3.84 3.78 -8.00
CA TYR A 32 2.98 2.62 -8.26
C TYR A 32 1.57 3.03 -8.70
N PHE A 33 0.92 3.91 -7.93
CA PHE A 33 -0.44 4.34 -8.26
C PHE A 33 -0.49 5.25 -9.49
N ASP A 34 0.45 6.17 -9.67
CA ASP A 34 0.52 7.00 -10.88
C ASP A 34 0.71 6.12 -12.13
N GLY A 35 1.60 5.14 -12.08
CA GLY A 35 1.81 4.18 -13.15
C GLY A 35 0.56 3.34 -13.43
N LEU A 36 -0.06 2.79 -12.38
CA LEU A 36 -1.27 1.97 -12.49
C LEU A 36 -2.42 2.77 -13.13
N MET A 37 -2.69 3.98 -12.65
CA MET A 37 -3.79 4.80 -13.17
C MET A 37 -3.55 5.22 -14.62
N ASN A 38 -2.31 5.58 -14.98
CA ASN A 38 -1.97 5.86 -16.37
C ASN A 38 -2.11 4.65 -17.29
N ALA A 39 -1.76 3.46 -16.81
CA ALA A 39 -1.87 2.22 -17.58
C ALA A 39 -3.33 1.86 -17.89
N VAL A 40 -4.23 1.99 -16.90
CA VAL A 40 -5.64 1.60 -17.05
C VAL A 40 -6.53 2.71 -17.58
N ASN A 41 -6.05 3.95 -17.60
CA ASN A 41 -6.77 5.06 -18.19
C ASN A 41 -6.89 4.88 -19.71
N LYS A 42 -8.15 4.80 -20.17
CA LYS A 42 -8.51 4.64 -21.58
C LYS A 42 -8.53 5.97 -22.34
N ASP A 43 -8.64 7.09 -21.62
CA ASP A 43 -8.63 8.42 -22.20
C ASP A 43 -7.20 8.97 -22.22
N LYS A 44 -6.52 8.86 -23.37
CA LYS A 44 -5.11 9.26 -23.49
C LYS A 44 -4.91 10.78 -23.59
N GLU A 45 -5.98 11.55 -23.77
CA GLU A 45 -5.94 13.01 -23.82
C GLU A 45 -6.12 13.64 -22.43
N LEU A 46 -6.70 12.88 -21.49
CA LEU A 46 -6.85 13.31 -20.11
C LEU A 46 -5.52 13.23 -19.34
N THR A 47 -4.99 14.39 -18.95
CA THR A 47 -3.92 14.47 -17.95
C THR A 47 -4.47 14.12 -16.57
N LEU A 48 -4.01 12.98 -16.02
CA LEU A 48 -4.45 12.53 -14.70
C LEU A 48 -3.87 13.41 -13.59
N THR A 49 -4.68 13.67 -12.57
CA THR A 49 -4.18 14.26 -11.31
C THR A 49 -3.24 13.29 -10.64
N GLU A 50 -2.07 13.80 -10.25
CA GLU A 50 -1.06 13.02 -9.57
C GLU A 50 -1.50 12.49 -8.20
N THR A 51 -1.03 11.29 -7.87
CA THR A 51 -1.23 10.67 -6.56
C THR A 51 -0.47 11.45 -5.49
N THR A 52 -1.13 11.70 -4.36
CA THR A 52 -0.50 12.19 -3.12
C THR A 52 -0.48 11.07 -2.10
N VAL A 53 0.66 10.89 -1.42
CA VAL A 53 0.84 9.84 -0.42
C VAL A 53 1.44 10.47 0.82
N LEU A 54 0.94 10.03 1.98
CA LEU A 54 1.50 10.36 3.29
C LEU A 54 1.62 9.07 4.09
N PHE A 55 2.79 8.84 4.68
CA PHE A 55 3.02 7.80 5.67
C PHE A 55 3.50 8.42 6.99
N ILE A 56 3.12 7.77 8.09
CA ILE A 56 3.58 8.09 9.43
C ILE A 56 4.06 6.78 10.05
N LYS A 57 5.31 6.77 10.55
CA LYS A 57 5.82 5.65 11.33
C LYS A 57 5.15 5.62 12.71
N GLN A 58 4.72 4.45 13.15
CA GLN A 58 4.11 4.27 14.45
C GLN A 58 5.16 3.90 15.51
N SER A 59 4.95 4.41 16.72
CA SER A 59 5.72 4.03 17.90
C SER A 59 5.02 2.85 18.59
N GLY A 60 5.36 1.60 18.23
CA GLY A 60 4.73 0.41 18.80
C GLY A 60 4.90 -0.85 17.94
N ASP A 61 4.16 -1.90 18.26
CA ASP A 61 4.09 -3.12 17.43
C ASP A 61 3.32 -2.89 16.12
N SER A 62 3.61 -3.73 15.13
CA SER A 62 3.02 -3.79 13.78
C SER A 62 1.54 -3.38 13.71
N PRO A 63 1.13 -2.58 12.70
CA PRO A 63 1.90 -2.17 11.53
C PRO A 63 2.85 -0.99 11.79
N GLU A 64 4.06 -1.08 11.25
CA GLU A 64 5.12 -0.07 11.45
C GLU A 64 4.77 1.27 10.81
N TYR A 65 3.96 1.28 9.73
CA TYR A 65 3.54 2.49 9.05
C TYR A 65 2.03 2.54 8.82
N VAL A 66 1.47 3.72 9.04
CA VAL A 66 0.09 4.05 8.69
C VAL A 66 0.08 5.20 7.72
N GLY A 67 -0.77 5.13 6.69
CA GLY A 67 -0.77 6.14 5.65
C GLY A 67 -2.12 6.40 5.01
N LYS A 68 -2.12 7.43 4.16
CA LYS A 68 -3.24 7.82 3.30
C LYS A 68 -2.73 8.12 1.90
N ILE A 69 -3.50 7.69 0.91
CA ILE A 69 -3.20 7.84 -0.51
C ILE A 69 -4.41 8.50 -1.17
N LYS A 70 -4.21 9.66 -1.78
CA LYS A 70 -5.21 10.32 -2.60
C LYS A 70 -4.88 10.04 -4.06
N VAL A 71 -5.73 9.28 -4.75
CA VAL A 71 -5.49 8.75 -6.09
C VAL A 71 -6.70 8.96 -7.00
N TYR A 72 -6.47 9.21 -8.29
CA TYR A 72 -7.52 9.28 -9.29
C TYR A 72 -7.97 7.87 -9.71
N ASN A 73 -9.23 7.50 -9.50
CA ASN A 73 -9.73 6.17 -9.83
C ASN A 73 -10.12 6.05 -11.32
N ALA A 74 -9.13 5.74 -12.16
CA ALA A 74 -9.33 5.53 -13.59
C ALA A 74 -10.10 4.25 -13.95
N PHE A 75 -10.26 3.30 -13.02
CA PHE A 75 -10.94 2.03 -13.27
C PHE A 75 -12.46 2.17 -13.39
N HIS A 76 -13.07 3.00 -12.55
CA HIS A 76 -14.52 3.02 -12.41
C HIS A 76 -15.11 4.42 -12.28
N THR A 77 -14.77 5.15 -11.22
CA THR A 77 -15.49 6.39 -10.88
C THR A 77 -14.99 7.61 -11.64
N LYS A 78 -13.76 7.57 -12.19
CA LYS A 78 -13.13 8.72 -12.87
C LYS A 78 -13.05 9.96 -11.96
N MET A 79 -12.87 9.74 -10.66
CA MET A 79 -12.80 10.77 -9.62
C MET A 79 -11.67 10.47 -8.64
N MET A 80 -11.23 11.50 -7.91
CA MET A 80 -10.30 11.32 -6.80
C MET A 80 -10.95 10.50 -5.68
N MET A 81 -10.19 9.57 -5.11
CA MET A 81 -10.55 8.81 -3.94
C MET A 81 -9.39 8.74 -2.95
N THR A 82 -9.71 8.40 -1.70
CA THR A 82 -8.72 8.20 -0.65
C THR A 82 -8.67 6.72 -0.27
N LEU A 83 -7.48 6.15 -0.23
CA LEU A 83 -7.18 4.86 0.39
C LEU A 83 -6.45 5.09 1.69
N ASN A 84 -6.90 4.42 2.74
CA ASN A 84 -6.16 4.25 3.98
C ASN A 84 -5.25 3.02 3.79
N VAL A 85 -4.03 3.08 4.32
CA VAL A 85 -3.04 2.02 4.17
C VAL A 85 -2.37 1.70 5.51
N LEU A 86 -2.17 0.41 5.77
CA LEU A 86 -1.26 -0.12 6.79
C LEU A 86 -0.11 -0.81 6.05
N ALA A 87 1.13 -0.53 6.42
CA ALA A 87 2.29 -1.24 5.89
C ALA A 87 3.05 -1.90 7.04
N GLU A 88 3.29 -3.19 6.87
CA GLU A 88 3.98 -4.06 7.82
C GLU A 88 5.32 -4.51 7.24
N LEU A 89 6.37 -4.49 8.05
CA LEU A 89 7.75 -4.76 7.66
C LEU A 89 8.23 -6.09 8.26
N HIS A 90 8.61 -7.04 7.41
CA HIS A 90 9.29 -8.26 7.85
C HIS A 90 10.69 -8.33 7.27
N TYR A 91 11.70 -8.31 8.14
CA TYR A 91 13.10 -8.40 7.74
C TYR A 91 13.68 -9.80 8.01
N CYS A 92 14.37 -10.34 7.01
CA CYS A 92 15.12 -11.60 7.07
C CYS A 92 16.61 -11.28 6.92
N GLU A 93 17.30 -11.22 8.07
CA GLU A 93 18.73 -10.91 8.13
C GLU A 93 19.57 -11.94 7.36
N ALA A 94 19.25 -13.23 7.50
CA ALA A 94 20.00 -14.33 6.88
C ALA A 94 20.10 -14.23 5.35
N LYS A 95 19.13 -13.58 4.69
CA LYS A 95 19.11 -13.42 3.23
C LYS A 95 19.25 -11.97 2.78
N ASN A 96 19.33 -11.02 3.72
CA ASN A 96 19.21 -9.59 3.45
C ASN A 96 17.97 -9.28 2.58
N LYS A 97 16.82 -9.76 3.05
CA LYS A 97 15.53 -9.64 2.35
C LYS A 97 14.48 -9.01 3.24
N THR A 98 13.66 -8.19 2.64
CA THR A 98 12.58 -7.47 3.30
C THR A 98 11.27 -7.77 2.58
N VAL A 99 10.25 -8.15 3.33
CA VAL A 99 8.87 -8.17 2.85
C VAL A 99 8.14 -6.96 3.42
N LEU A 100 7.62 -6.11 2.55
CA LEU A 100 6.69 -5.05 2.91
C LEU A 100 5.27 -5.50 2.56
N LEU A 101 4.44 -5.75 3.57
CA LEU A 101 3.05 -6.18 3.41
C LEU A 101 2.13 -4.96 3.55
N PHE A 102 1.51 -4.56 2.45
CA PHE A 102 0.60 -3.43 2.40
C PHE A 102 -0.85 -3.88 2.40
N ARG A 103 -1.68 -3.23 3.21
CA ARG A 103 -3.12 -3.45 3.29
C ARG A 103 -3.84 -2.14 2.99
N PHE A 104 -4.69 -2.12 1.97
CA PHE A 104 -5.40 -0.92 1.53
C PHE A 104 -6.90 -1.07 1.77
N SER A 105 -7.56 0.04 2.07
CA SER A 105 -9.02 0.12 2.04
C SER A 105 -9.48 1.57 1.94
N PRO A 106 -10.56 1.90 1.20
CA PRO A 106 -11.19 3.21 1.30
C PRO A 106 -11.90 3.42 2.65
N SER A 107 -12.19 2.34 3.37
CA SER A 107 -12.91 2.37 4.65
C SER A 107 -12.02 2.87 5.79
N ASN A 108 -12.65 3.47 6.81
CA ASN A 108 -11.98 3.89 8.04
C ASN A 108 -11.30 2.69 8.73
N PHE A 109 -10.16 2.90 9.39
CA PHE A 109 -9.41 1.87 10.12
C PHE A 109 -10.22 1.08 11.15
N ASN A 110 -11.31 1.65 11.68
CA ASN A 110 -12.19 1.00 12.65
C ASN A 110 -13.29 0.11 12.02
N SER A 111 -13.32 -0.02 10.69
CA SER A 111 -14.33 -0.85 10.01
C SER A 111 -13.93 -2.32 9.98
N GLU A 112 -14.93 -3.21 9.96
CA GLU A 112 -14.76 -4.67 10.05
C GLU A 112 -13.90 -5.28 8.93
N ILE A 113 -13.84 -4.64 7.75
CA ILE A 113 -12.99 -5.11 6.64
C ILE A 113 -11.51 -5.19 7.04
N TRP A 114 -11.05 -4.35 7.96
CA TRP A 114 -9.68 -4.38 8.43
C TRP A 114 -9.35 -5.65 9.22
N GLU A 115 -10.33 -6.29 9.85
CA GLU A 115 -10.13 -7.56 10.53
C GLU A 115 -9.84 -8.68 9.52
N ASP A 116 -10.49 -8.67 8.36
CA ASP A 116 -10.17 -9.60 7.29
C ASP A 116 -8.81 -9.31 6.64
N LEU A 117 -8.48 -8.04 6.41
CA LEU A 117 -7.18 -7.65 5.85
C LEU A 117 -6.01 -8.02 6.80
N LYS A 118 -6.20 -7.90 8.11
CA LYS A 118 -5.18 -8.24 9.13
C LYS A 118 -4.98 -9.75 9.31
N LYS A 119 -5.96 -10.59 8.92
CA LYS A 119 -5.78 -12.06 8.91
C LYS A 119 -4.73 -12.52 7.90
N ILE A 120 -4.51 -11.75 6.84
CA ILE A 120 -3.48 -12.04 5.84
C ILE A 120 -2.12 -11.66 6.43
N LYS A 121 -1.21 -12.63 6.49
CA LYS A 121 0.13 -12.50 7.07
C LYS A 121 1.20 -13.02 6.11
N VAL A 122 2.42 -12.53 6.25
CA VAL A 122 3.60 -13.15 5.63
C VAL A 122 3.81 -14.52 6.29
N ARG A 123 4.17 -15.53 5.48
CA ARG A 123 4.46 -16.87 6.00
C ARG A 123 5.67 -16.83 6.92
N GLU A 124 5.65 -17.58 8.01
CA GLU A 124 6.77 -17.64 8.96
C GLU A 124 8.08 -18.12 8.32
N ASP A 125 7.98 -19.01 7.34
CA ASP A 125 9.10 -19.59 6.61
C ASP A 125 9.58 -18.73 5.44
N PHE A 126 9.14 -17.47 5.30
CA PHE A 126 9.54 -16.60 4.18
C PHE A 126 11.06 -16.40 4.06
N CYS A 127 11.80 -16.50 5.17
CA CYS A 127 13.25 -16.36 5.21
C CYS A 127 13.99 -17.62 4.73
N THR A 128 13.28 -18.72 4.45
CA THR A 128 13.87 -20.01 4.03
C THR A 128 13.84 -20.26 2.52
N PHE A 129 12.96 -19.60 1.76
CA PHE A 129 12.87 -19.67 0.29
C PHE A 129 13.95 -18.87 -0.43
#